data_AF-A0A6M1NPL8-F1
#
_entry.id   AF-A0A6M1NPL8-F1
#
_cell.length_a   1.000
_cell.length_b   1.000
_cell.length_c   1.000
_cell.angle_alpha   90.00
_cell.angle_beta   90.00
_cell.angle_gamma   90.00
#
_symmetry.space_group_name_H-M   'P 1'
#
loop_
_entity.id
_entity.type
_entity.pdbx_description
1 polymer ?
#
loop_
_entity_poly.entity_id
_entity_poly.type
_entity_poly.pdbx_seq_one_letter_code
_entity_poly.pdbx_strand_id
1 'polypeptide(L)' 'MKKIFQKIDRIRGSGMATLNLDYSSPYYHLNGKRFPVESIATPDIKCRVTLIIDSILIDFTINELL' A
#
# COMPACT_ATOMS: atom_id res chain seq x y z
N MET A 1 -9.88 -9.17 11.09
CA MET A 1 -10.08 -9.66 9.69
C MET A 1 -10.96 -8.74 8.84
N LYS A 2 -12.21 -8.41 9.19
CA LYS A 2 -13.09 -7.52 8.38
C LYS A 2 -12.44 -6.19 7.94
N LYS A 3 -11.64 -5.56 8.82
CA LYS A 3 -10.96 -4.28 8.53
C LYS A 3 -9.90 -4.37 7.42
N ILE A 4 -9.19 -5.49 7.30
CA ILE A 4 -8.13 -5.66 6.28
C ILE A 4 -8.75 -5.82 4.90
N PHE A 5 -9.77 -6.67 4.77
CA PHE A 5 -10.48 -6.84 3.49
C PHE A 5 -11.16 -5.54 3.04
N GLN A 6 -11.83 -4.81 3.95
CA GLN A 6 -12.41 -3.50 3.64
C GLN A 6 -11.36 -2.48 3.16
N LYS A 7 -10.16 -2.52 3.73
CA LYS A 7 -9.06 -1.66 3.32
C LYS A 7 -8.55 -2.03 1.94
N ILE A 8 -8.34 -3.32 1.68
CA ILE A 8 -7.97 -3.83 0.35
C ILE A 8 -9.03 -3.43 -0.69
N ASP A 9 -10.31 -3.60 -0.39
CA ASP A 9 -11.40 -3.22 -1.29
C ASP A 9 -11.42 -1.71 -1.56
N ARG A 10 -11.15 -0.87 -0.56
CA ARG A 10 -11.01 0.59 -0.76
C ARG A 10 -9.84 0.95 -1.66
N ILE A 11 -8.69 0.31 -1.45
CA ILE A 11 -7.49 0.54 -2.27
C ILE A 11 -7.77 0.09 -3.71
N ARG A 12 -8.37 -1.09 -3.91
CA ARG A 12 -8.81 -1.58 -5.24
C ARG A 12 -9.79 -0.63 -5.91
N GLY A 13 -10.80 -0.17 -5.17
CA GLY A 13 -11.82 0.74 -5.70
C GLY A 13 -11.27 2.11 -6.06
N SER A 14 -10.24 2.59 -5.37
CA SER A 14 -9.64 3.90 -5.65
C SER A 14 -8.46 3.88 -6.61
N GLY A 15 -7.83 2.72 -6.83
CA GLY A 15 -6.61 2.58 -7.64
C GLY A 15 -5.38 3.26 -7.05
N MET A 16 -5.46 3.75 -5.82
CA MET A 16 -4.44 4.56 -5.17
C MET A 16 -4.28 4.13 -3.71
N ALA A 17 -3.08 4.22 -3.16
CA ALA A 17 -2.83 3.97 -1.74
C ALA A 17 -1.99 5.09 -1.13
N THR A 18 -2.26 5.42 0.13
CA THR A 18 -1.45 6.37 0.89
C THR A 18 -0.46 5.59 1.74
N LEU A 19 0.82 5.97 1.70
CA LEU A 19 1.86 5.37 2.53
C LEU A 19 1.68 5.77 4.00
N ASN A 20 1.80 4.80 4.89
CA ASN A 20 1.83 4.94 6.34
C ASN A 20 2.97 4.09 6.89
N LEU A 21 4.18 4.63 6.79
CA LEU A 21 5.44 3.96 7.06
C LEU A 21 5.97 4.31 8.44
N ASP A 22 6.66 3.35 9.05
CA ASP A 22 7.44 3.57 10.28
C ASP A 22 8.76 4.31 9.97
N TYR A 23 9.30 5.04 10.95
CA TYR A 23 10.57 5.77 10.84
C TYR A 23 11.76 4.88 10.44
N SER A 24 11.68 3.58 10.72
CA SER A 24 12.66 2.58 10.30
C SER A 24 12.63 2.24 8.80
N SER A 25 11.58 2.63 8.07
CA SER A 25 11.47 2.34 6.64
C SER A 25 12.42 3.21 5.81
N PRO A 26 13.14 2.64 4.82
CA PRO A 26 13.98 3.44 3.91
C PRO A 26 13.15 4.44 3.09
N TYR A 27 11.85 4.20 2.95
CA TYR A 27 10.91 5.07 2.23
C TYR A 27 10.15 6.03 3.15
N TYR A 28 10.55 6.18 4.42
CA TYR A 28 9.83 7.03 5.38
C TYR A 28 9.67 8.48 4.91
N HIS A 29 10.60 9.00 4.10
CA HIS A 29 10.50 10.33 3.48
C HIS A 29 9.29 10.49 2.52
N LEU A 30 8.65 9.38 2.13
CA LEU A 30 7.42 9.34 1.32
C LEU A 30 6.16 9.10 2.17
N ASN A 31 6.31 8.95 3.49
CA ASN A 31 5.19 8.73 4.40
C ASN A 31 4.11 9.83 4.26
N GLY A 32 2.84 9.43 4.25
CA GLY A 32 1.68 10.31 4.05
C GLY A 32 1.40 10.68 2.59
N LYS A 33 2.28 10.34 1.64
CA LYS A 33 2.03 10.57 0.20
C LYS A 33 1.19 9.44 -0.40
N ARG A 34 0.47 9.78 -1.47
CA ARG A 34 -0.43 8.88 -2.18
C ARG A 34 0.14 8.50 -3.55
N PHE A 35 0.13 7.21 -3.86
CA PHE A 35 0.69 6.66 -5.10
C PHE A 35 -0.31 5.74 -5.81
N PRO A 36 -0.21 5.61 -7.14
CA PRO A 36 -1.00 4.65 -7.89
C PRO A 36 -0.61 3.22 -7.55
N VAL A 37 -1.62 2.36 -7.48
CA VAL A 37 -1.47 0.94 -7.21
C VAL A 37 -1.37 0.22 -8.54
N GLU A 38 -0.30 -0.53 -8.73
CA GLU A 38 -0.14 -1.38 -9.91
C GLU A 38 -0.82 -2.72 -9.70
N SER A 39 -0.54 -3.38 -8.57
CA SER A 39 -1.10 -4.70 -8.29
C SER A 39 -1.30 -4.94 -6.80
N ILE A 40 -2.22 -5.85 -6.48
CA ILE A 40 -2.50 -6.28 -5.11
C ILE A 40 -2.51 -7.80 -5.10
N ALA A 41 -1.65 -8.38 -4.29
CA ALA A 41 -1.57 -9.82 -4.07
C ALA A 41 -2.87 -10.37 -3.47
N THR A 42 -2.95 -11.70 -3.37
CA THR A 42 -4.10 -12.37 -2.76
C THR A 42 -4.38 -11.80 -1.37
N PRO A 43 -5.62 -11.37 -1.08
CA PRO A 43 -5.98 -10.78 0.20
C PRO A 43 -5.69 -11.72 1.38
N ASP A 44 -4.68 -11.38 2.17
CA ASP A 44 -4.28 -12.06 3.40
C ASP A 44 -3.62 -11.05 4.38
N ILE A 45 -3.31 -11.47 5.61
CA ILE A 45 -2.61 -10.67 6.62
C ILE A 45 -1.25 -10.17 6.10
N LYS A 46 -0.61 -10.93 5.20
CA LYS A 46 0.65 -10.56 4.53
C LYS A 46 0.44 -10.04 3.10
N CYS A 47 -0.74 -9.51 2.79
CA CYS A 47 -1.05 -8.97 1.47
C CYS A 47 -0.02 -7.90 1.06
N ARG A 48 0.63 -8.14 -0.07
CA ARG A 48 1.54 -7.19 -0.72
C ARG A 48 0.77 -6.33 -1.72
N VAL A 49 1.09 -5.05 -1.73
CA VAL A 49 0.54 -4.05 -2.63
C VAL A 49 1.73 -3.38 -3.32
N THR A 50 1.77 -3.48 -4.64
CA THR A 50 2.81 -2.84 -5.45
C THR A 50 2.33 -1.45 -5.84
N LEU A 51 3.12 -0.43 -5.50
CA LEU A 51 2.87 0.96 -5.87
C LEU A 51 3.85 1.40 -6.94
N ILE A 52 3.42 2.34 -7.78
CA ILE A 52 4.29 3.02 -8.74
C ILE A 52 4.81 4.31 -8.10
N ILE A 53 6.11 4.36 -7.82
CA ILE A 53 6.81 5.52 -7.24
C ILE A 53 7.93 5.91 -8.19
N ASP A 54 7.89 7.12 -8.74
CA ASP A 54 8.88 7.62 -9.71
C ASP A 54 9.12 6.67 -10.91
N SER A 55 8.04 6.05 -11.40
CA SER A 55 8.05 5.02 -12.47
C SER A 55 8.69 3.68 -12.08
N ILE A 56 8.99 3.48 -10.79
CA ILE A 56 9.53 2.24 -10.23
C ILE A 56 8.40 1.52 -9.48
N LEU A 57 8.37 0.19 -9.59
CA LEU A 57 7.46 -0.67 -8.85
C LEU A 57 8.06 -1.00 -7.48
N ILE A 58 7.35 -0.64 -6.41
CA ILE A 58 7.79 -0.89 -5.03
C ILE A 58 6.69 -1.62 -4.27
N ASP A 59 7.07 -2.73 -3.64
CA ASP A 59 6.16 -3.54 -2.83
C ASP A 59 6.08 -3.00 -1.40
N PHE A 60 4.84 -2.82 -0.94
CA PHE A 60 4.52 -2.51 0.45
C PHE A 60 3.55 -3.54 1.02
N THR A 61 3.53 -3.68 2.34
CA THR A 61 2.52 -4.47 3.01
C THR A 61 1.24 -3.66 3.22
N ILE A 62 0.09 -4.32 3.29
CA ILE A 62 -1.20 -3.65 3.56
C ILE A 62 -1.20 -2.85 4.88
N ASN A 63 -0.32 -3.17 5.83
CA ASN A 63 -0.17 -2.46 7.10
C ASN A 63 0.55 -1.12 6.95
N GLU A 64 1.42 -1.02 5.95
CA GLU A 64 2.20 0.17 5.59
C GLU A 64 1.40 1.16 4.71
N LEU A 65 0.11 0.91 4.52
CA LEU A 65 -0.80 1.73 3.71
C LEU A 65 -1.94 2.28 4.56
N LEU A 66 -2.75 3.21 4.02
CA LEU A 66 -4.03 3.65 4.60
C LEU A 66 -5.19 3.34 3.66
#